data_AF-A0A9P3F5K9-F1
#
_entry.id   AF-A0A9P3F5K9-F1
#
_cell.length_a   1.000
_cell.length_b   1.000
_cell.length_c   1.000
_cell.angle_alpha   90.00
_cell.angle_beta   90.00
_cell.angle_gamma   90.00
#
_symmetry.space_group_name_H-M   'P 1'
#
loop_
_entity.id
_entity.type
_entity.pdbx_description
1 polymer ?
#
loop_
_entity_poly.entity_id
_entity_poly.type
_entity_poly.pdbx_seq_one_letter_code
_entity_poly.pdbx_strand_id
1 'polypeptide(L)'
;MQEHWLMALCVYSYTGSNIVADVAYDIFTSYSPGGSTAYEIMIWLAAIGGAGPISSTGSPIATVTIAGTSWDLFKGPNGASTVFSFVARSEQTSFNADILEFFKYLIQGQGLPSSQYVSGIAAGTEPFIGSNAQLTTGEYVITVN
;
A
#
# COMPACT_ATOMS: atom_id res chain seq x y z
N MET A 1 -15.60 4.51 -24.54
CA MET A 1 -15.43 4.78 -23.09
C MET A 1 -13.93 4.79 -22.86
N GLN A 2 -13.39 5.83 -22.23
CA GLN A 2 -11.95 5.88 -21.95
C GLN A 2 -11.67 4.96 -20.76
N GLU A 3 -10.71 4.04 -20.90
CA GLU A 3 -10.32 3.15 -19.81
C GLU A 3 -9.34 3.91 -18.91
N HIS A 4 -9.72 4.08 -17.65
CA HIS A 4 -8.87 4.66 -16.62
C HIS A 4 -8.07 3.57 -15.92
N TRP A 5 -6.81 3.84 -15.66
CA TRP A 5 -5.89 2.94 -14.97
C TRP A 5 -4.86 3.74 -14.16
N LEU A 6 -4.32 3.10 -13.14
CA LEU A 6 -3.25 3.62 -12.30
C LEU A 6 -2.15 2.57 -12.22
N MET A 7 -1.20 2.62 -13.16
CA MET A 7 -0.15 1.61 -13.26
C MET A 7 1.00 1.92 -12.31
N ALA A 8 1.42 0.90 -11.56
CA ALA A 8 2.55 0.97 -10.65
C ALA A 8 3.55 -0.17 -10.98
N LEU A 9 4.82 0.21 -11.13
CA LEU A 9 5.95 -0.68 -11.30
C LEU A 9 6.97 -0.40 -10.20
N CYS A 10 7.45 -1.44 -9.52
CA CYS A 10 8.55 -1.36 -8.58
C CYS A 10 9.39 -2.64 -8.65
N VAL A 11 10.71 -2.49 -8.78
CA VAL A 11 11.68 -3.57 -8.61
C VAL A 11 12.65 -3.15 -7.53
N TYR A 12 12.79 -3.93 -6.47
CA TYR A 12 13.67 -3.60 -5.35
C TYR A 12 14.41 -4.82 -4.79
N SER A 13 15.45 -4.53 -4.01
CA SER A 13 16.12 -5.47 -3.13
C SER A 13 16.39 -4.83 -1.78
N TYR A 14 16.36 -5.61 -0.70
CA TYR A 14 16.67 -5.12 0.64
C TYR A 14 17.75 -5.99 1.31
N THR A 15 18.86 -5.38 1.70
CA THR A 15 19.96 -6.06 2.41
C THR A 15 20.19 -5.47 3.78
N GLY A 16 20.75 -6.25 4.70
CA GLY A 16 21.13 -5.83 6.05
C GLY A 16 20.90 -6.94 7.06
N SER A 17 20.94 -6.61 8.35
CA SER A 17 20.79 -7.57 9.44
C SER A 17 19.65 -7.18 10.38
N ASN A 18 18.90 -8.18 10.85
CA ASN A 18 17.78 -8.01 11.80
C ASN A 18 16.78 -6.92 11.38
N ILE A 19 16.49 -6.85 10.08
CA ILE A 19 15.56 -5.85 9.53
C ILE A 19 14.14 -6.18 9.98
N VAL A 20 13.47 -5.19 10.55
CA VAL A 20 12.03 -5.12 10.75
C VAL A 20 11.57 -3.87 10.01
N ALA A 21 10.92 -4.05 8.86
CA ALA A 21 10.51 -2.97 7.97
C ALA A 21 9.43 -3.45 7.00
N ASP A 22 8.69 -2.54 6.40
CA ASP A 22 7.92 -2.83 5.20
C ASP A 22 8.62 -2.36 3.92
N VAL A 23 8.05 -2.72 2.78
CA VAL A 23 8.23 -2.00 1.52
C VAL A 23 6.85 -1.80 0.94
N ALA A 24 6.44 -0.55 0.71
CA ALA A 24 5.05 -0.23 0.43
C ALA A 24 4.88 0.90 -0.58
N TYR A 25 3.76 0.84 -1.32
CA TYR A 25 3.11 2.04 -1.83
C TYR A 25 2.26 2.64 -0.72
N ASP A 26 2.21 3.96 -0.66
CA ASP A 26 1.44 4.71 0.30
C ASP A 26 0.66 5.82 -0.43
N ILE A 27 -0.67 5.70 -0.44
CA ILE A 27 -1.57 6.56 -1.20
C ILE A 27 -2.52 7.29 -0.27
N PHE A 28 -2.51 8.61 -0.36
CA PHE A 28 -3.37 9.48 0.45
C PHE A 28 -4.55 10.00 -0.36
N THR A 29 -5.71 10.06 0.28
CA THR A 29 -6.92 10.67 -0.31
C THR A 29 -7.58 11.68 0.60
N SER A 30 -8.30 12.61 -0.01
CA SER A 30 -9.05 13.68 0.66
C SER A 30 -10.46 13.84 0.07
N TYR A 31 -11.35 14.48 0.84
CA TYR A 31 -12.71 14.81 0.38
C TYR A 31 -12.76 15.98 -0.62
N SER A 32 -11.69 16.74 -0.74
CA SER A 32 -11.57 17.86 -1.68
C SER A 32 -10.12 18.01 -2.17
N PRO A 33 -9.88 18.57 -3.36
CA PRO A 33 -8.54 18.88 -3.82
C PRO A 33 -7.80 19.77 -2.80
N GLY A 34 -6.59 19.37 -2.40
CA GLY A 34 -5.78 20.07 -1.40
C GLY A 34 -6.31 20.03 0.05
N GLY A 35 -7.37 19.25 0.32
CA GLY A 35 -7.88 19.03 1.67
C GLY A 35 -7.00 18.10 2.50
N SER A 36 -7.27 18.03 3.81
CA SER A 36 -6.60 17.10 4.71
C SER A 36 -6.83 15.65 4.32
N THR A 37 -5.84 14.80 4.58
CA THR A 37 -5.95 13.34 4.43
C THR A 37 -7.13 12.81 5.23
N ALA A 38 -7.99 12.04 4.57
CA ALA A 38 -9.12 11.33 5.15
C ALA A 38 -8.89 9.81 5.15
N TYR A 39 -8.25 9.31 4.09
CA TYR A 39 -7.88 7.91 3.97
C TYR A 39 -6.43 7.77 3.52
N GLU A 40 -5.83 6.68 3.96
CA GLU A 40 -4.51 6.22 3.58
C GLU A 40 -4.69 4.77 3.10
N ILE A 41 -4.18 4.47 1.91
CA ILE A 41 -4.24 3.15 1.31
C ILE A 41 -2.81 2.71 1.07
N MET A 42 -2.35 1.73 1.84
CA MET A 42 -1.03 1.15 1.70
C MET A 42 -1.09 -0.19 0.98
N ILE A 43 -0.12 -0.44 0.10
CA ILE A 43 0.07 -1.72 -0.58
C ILE A 43 1.48 -2.20 -0.25
N TRP A 44 1.59 -3.05 0.77
CA TRP A 44 2.85 -3.56 1.29
C TRP A 44 3.32 -4.76 0.47
N LEU A 45 4.32 -4.52 -0.36
CA LEU A 45 5.02 -5.54 -1.14
C LEU A 45 5.82 -6.49 -0.24
N ALA A 46 6.21 -6.04 0.95
CA ALA A 46 6.86 -6.87 1.97
C ALA A 46 6.47 -6.46 3.38
N ALA A 47 6.46 -7.44 4.28
CA ALA A 47 6.45 -7.27 5.74
C ALA A 47 7.63 -8.07 6.32
N ILE A 48 8.76 -7.40 6.53
CA ILE A 48 10.04 -8.02 6.87
C ILE A 48 10.18 -8.07 8.40
N GLY A 49 10.65 -9.20 8.92
CA GLY A 49 11.04 -9.32 10.35
C GLY A 49 9.90 -9.17 11.36
N GLY A 50 8.65 -9.27 10.93
CA GLY A 50 7.47 -9.10 11.79
C GLY A 50 6.91 -7.68 11.84
N ALA A 51 7.29 -6.80 10.90
CA ALA A 51 6.59 -5.53 10.69
C ALA A 51 5.09 -5.79 10.47
N GLY A 52 4.23 -4.96 11.08
CA GLY A 52 2.79 -5.13 11.05
C GLY A 52 2.07 -3.83 10.72
N PRO A 53 1.00 -3.87 9.91
CA PRO A 53 0.26 -2.67 9.52
C PRO A 53 -0.61 -2.15 10.67
N ILE A 54 -1.11 -0.92 10.50
CA ILE A 54 -2.16 -0.36 11.36
C ILE A 54 -3.41 -1.24 11.27
N SER A 55 -3.91 -1.70 12.41
CA SER A 55 -5.11 -2.53 12.50
C SER A 55 -5.84 -2.30 13.82
N SER A 56 -7.17 -2.13 13.76
CA SER A 56 -8.00 -2.03 14.96
C SER A 56 -8.08 -3.34 15.75
N THR A 57 -7.88 -4.49 15.10
CA THR A 57 -8.07 -5.82 15.70
C THR A 57 -6.77 -6.62 15.81
N GLY A 58 -5.71 -6.17 15.14
CA GLY A 58 -4.48 -6.94 14.96
C GLY A 58 -4.63 -8.15 14.03
N SER A 59 -5.77 -8.32 13.35
CA SER A 59 -6.03 -9.40 12.39
C SER A 59 -6.51 -8.85 11.05
N PRO A 60 -6.29 -9.58 9.93
CA PRO A 60 -6.86 -9.22 8.65
C PRO A 60 -8.39 -9.17 8.72
N ILE A 61 -8.99 -8.18 8.09
CA ILE A 61 -10.45 -8.10 7.90
C ILE A 61 -10.92 -8.89 6.67
N ALA A 62 -10.00 -9.17 5.74
CA ALA A 62 -10.22 -10.00 4.57
C ALA A 62 -8.89 -10.53 4.01
N THR A 63 -8.96 -11.61 3.22
CA THR A 63 -7.88 -12.05 2.33
C THR A 63 -8.40 -11.97 0.90
N VAL A 64 -7.68 -11.30 0.01
CA VAL A 64 -8.11 -11.02 -1.37
C VAL A 64 -7.03 -11.41 -2.36
N THR A 65 -7.41 -11.61 -3.63
CA THR A 65 -6.46 -11.73 -4.73
C THR A 65 -6.69 -10.57 -5.70
N ILE A 66 -5.67 -9.74 -5.90
CA ILE A 66 -5.70 -8.56 -6.78
C ILE A 66 -4.40 -8.57 -7.59
N ALA A 67 -4.48 -8.31 -8.89
CA ALA A 67 -3.36 -8.36 -9.83
C ALA A 67 -2.50 -9.64 -9.74
N GLY A 68 -3.12 -10.80 -9.45
CA GLY A 68 -2.43 -12.10 -9.34
C GLY A 68 -1.70 -12.36 -8.02
N THR A 69 -1.71 -11.42 -7.08
CA THR A 69 -1.08 -11.57 -5.75
C THR A 69 -2.16 -11.71 -4.67
N SER A 70 -1.89 -12.55 -3.66
CA SER A 70 -2.75 -12.71 -2.49
C SER A 70 -2.35 -11.74 -1.38
N TRP A 71 -3.32 -10.98 -0.88
CA TRP A 71 -3.15 -9.91 0.11
C TRP A 71 -4.02 -10.14 1.32
N ASP A 72 -3.47 -9.95 2.52
CA ASP A 72 -4.25 -9.77 3.73
C ASP A 72 -4.56 -8.28 3.91
N LEU A 73 -5.84 -7.93 3.96
CA LEU A 73 -6.30 -6.55 4.15
C LEU A 73 -6.49 -6.27 5.63
N PHE A 74 -5.86 -5.20 6.11
CA PHE A 74 -6.02 -4.66 7.45
C PHE A 74 -6.69 -3.29 7.40
N LYS A 75 -7.31 -2.89 8.51
CA LYS A 75 -7.97 -1.60 8.64
C LYS A 75 -7.82 -1.07 10.07
N GLY A 76 -7.44 0.19 10.21
CA GLY A 76 -7.43 0.85 11.51
C GLY A 76 -7.34 2.38 11.41
N PRO A 77 -7.58 3.10 12.52
CA PRO A 77 -7.44 4.55 12.56
C PRO A 77 -5.98 4.97 12.73
N ASN A 78 -5.59 6.06 12.08
CA ASN A 78 -4.36 6.81 12.36
C ASN A 78 -4.70 8.30 12.51
N GLY A 79 -4.81 8.77 13.75
CA GLY A 79 -5.35 10.09 14.05
C GLY A 79 -6.78 10.24 13.51
N ALA A 80 -7.00 11.19 12.60
CA ALA A 80 -8.29 11.43 11.96
C ALA A 80 -8.50 10.60 10.68
N SER A 81 -7.47 9.92 10.18
CA SER A 81 -7.51 9.15 8.94
C SER A 81 -7.92 7.70 9.19
N THR A 82 -8.57 7.09 8.20
CA THR A 82 -8.72 5.62 8.14
C THR A 82 -7.65 5.03 7.24
N VAL A 83 -6.87 4.08 7.76
CA VAL A 83 -5.82 3.38 7.02
C VAL A 83 -6.32 2.02 6.58
N PHE A 84 -6.15 1.71 5.29
CA PHE A 84 -6.29 0.38 4.71
C PHE A 84 -4.92 -0.11 4.27
N SER A 85 -4.48 -1.27 4.76
CA SER A 85 -3.18 -1.82 4.37
C SER A 85 -3.37 -3.21 3.76
N PHE A 86 -3.03 -3.36 2.49
CA PHE A 86 -2.94 -4.65 1.83
C PHE A 86 -1.52 -5.20 2.01
N VAL A 87 -1.37 -6.28 2.76
CA VAL A 87 -0.06 -6.91 2.98
C VAL A 87 0.06 -8.16 2.15
N ALA A 88 1.06 -8.20 1.26
CA ALA A 88 1.32 -9.38 0.45
C ALA A 88 1.67 -10.58 1.32
N ARG A 89 1.04 -11.73 1.06
CA ARG A 89 1.36 -12.98 1.79
C ARG A 89 2.72 -13.57 1.44
N SER A 90 3.32 -13.08 0.37
CA SER A 90 4.68 -13.44 -0.04
C SER A 90 5.34 -12.18 -0.58
N GLU A 91 6.60 -11.97 -0.24
CA GLU A 91 7.35 -10.79 -0.67
C GLU A 91 7.32 -10.64 -2.21
N GLN A 92 7.02 -9.41 -2.65
CA GLN A 92 6.94 -9.03 -4.05
C GLN A 92 8.14 -8.14 -4.40
N THR A 93 9.32 -8.71 -4.67
CA THR A 93 10.52 -7.93 -5.05
C THR A 93 10.44 -7.30 -6.45
N SER A 94 9.51 -7.78 -7.28
CA SER A 94 9.10 -7.18 -8.54
C SER A 94 7.57 -7.12 -8.58
N PHE A 95 7.04 -5.92 -8.74
CA PHE A 95 5.61 -5.64 -8.76
C PHE A 95 5.27 -4.79 -9.97
N ASN A 96 4.27 -5.21 -10.75
CA ASN A 96 3.76 -4.49 -11.91
C ASN A 96 2.25 -4.71 -12.01
N ALA A 97 1.46 -3.72 -11.62
CA ALA A 97 0.01 -3.86 -11.54
C ALA A 97 -0.74 -2.55 -11.76
N ASP A 98 -2.01 -2.66 -12.17
CA ASP A 98 -2.97 -1.58 -12.06
C ASP A 98 -3.45 -1.46 -10.61
N ILE A 99 -2.88 -0.52 -9.86
CA ILE A 99 -3.24 -0.32 -8.45
C ILE A 99 -4.64 0.31 -8.29
N LEU A 100 -5.30 0.73 -9.38
CA LEU A 100 -6.71 1.11 -9.35
C LEU A 100 -7.62 -0.06 -8.93
N GLU A 101 -7.19 -1.31 -9.13
CA GLU A 101 -7.94 -2.49 -8.68
C GLU A 101 -8.13 -2.53 -7.15
N PHE A 102 -7.15 -2.05 -6.38
CA PHE A 102 -7.26 -1.96 -4.92
C PHE A 102 -8.32 -0.94 -4.51
N PHE A 103 -8.36 0.22 -5.17
CA PHE A 103 -9.41 1.22 -4.97
C PHE A 103 -10.79 0.67 -5.30
N LYS A 104 -10.94 -0.02 -6.44
CA LYS A 104 -12.20 -0.64 -6.84
C LYS A 104 -12.70 -1.61 -5.76
N TYR A 105 -11.83 -2.45 -5.21
CA TYR A 105 -12.17 -3.35 -4.11
C TYR A 105 -12.64 -2.60 -2.86
N LEU A 106 -11.90 -1.55 -2.45
CA LEU A 106 -12.25 -0.77 -1.26
C LEU A 106 -13.58 -0.02 -1.43
N ILE A 107 -13.83 0.54 -2.61
CA ILE A 107 -15.05 1.26 -2.95
C ILE A 107 -16.25 0.30 -2.94
N GLN A 108 -16.09 -0.90 -3.50
CA GLN A 108 -17.17 -1.86 -3.63
C GLN A 108 -17.60 -2.47 -2.29
N GLY A 109 -16.66 -2.66 -1.36
CA GLY A 109 -16.93 -3.49 -0.17
C GLY A 109 -16.37 -3.01 1.17
N GLN A 110 -15.51 -1.99 1.22
CA GLN A 110 -14.80 -1.60 2.45
C GLN A 110 -15.10 -0.18 2.93
N GLY A 111 -15.95 0.54 2.18
CA GLY A 111 -16.47 1.86 2.56
C GLY A 111 -15.56 3.02 2.20
N LEU A 112 -14.65 2.86 1.22
CA LEU A 112 -13.95 4.00 0.62
C LEU A 112 -14.92 4.75 -0.32
N PRO A 113 -15.22 6.04 -0.11
CA PRO A 113 -16.09 6.77 -1.02
C PRO A 113 -15.46 6.91 -2.41
N SER A 114 -16.21 6.62 -3.47
CA SER A 114 -15.71 6.80 -4.85
C SER A 114 -15.46 8.28 -5.24
N SER A 115 -15.90 9.22 -4.40
CA SER A 115 -15.70 10.66 -4.58
C SER A 115 -14.42 11.19 -3.95
N GLN A 116 -13.56 10.31 -3.43
CA GLN A 116 -12.25 10.69 -2.89
C GLN A 116 -11.32 11.22 -3.99
N TYR A 117 -10.54 12.25 -3.67
CA TYR A 117 -9.45 12.74 -4.50
C TYR A 117 -8.15 12.13 -4.03
N VAL A 118 -7.36 11.55 -4.93
CA VAL A 118 -5.97 11.15 -4.61
C VAL A 118 -5.14 12.42 -4.47
N SER A 119 -4.58 12.64 -3.29
CA SER A 119 -3.80 13.84 -2.94
C SER A 119 -2.29 13.59 -2.95
N GLY A 120 -1.85 12.33 -2.87
CA GLY A 120 -0.44 11.95 -2.98
C GLY A 120 -0.27 10.45 -3.17
N ILE A 121 0.77 10.07 -3.92
CA ILE A 121 1.21 8.69 -4.10
C ILE A 121 2.71 8.65 -3.82
N ALA A 122 3.11 7.84 -2.86
CA ALA A 122 4.49 7.57 -2.52
C ALA A 122 4.78 6.06 -2.62
N ALA A 123 6.06 5.72 -2.73
CA ALA A 123 6.54 4.36 -2.57
C ALA A 123 7.89 4.38 -1.84
N GLY A 124 8.07 3.47 -0.89
CA GLY A 124 9.24 3.48 -0.03
C GLY A 124 9.24 2.33 0.98
N THR A 125 9.85 2.58 2.13
CA THR A 125 10.00 1.62 3.23
C THR A 125 9.86 2.35 4.56
N GLU A 126 9.15 1.75 5.50
CA GLU A 126 9.11 2.19 6.91
C GLU A 126 9.96 1.25 7.78
N PRO A 127 11.19 1.66 8.16
CA PRO A 127 12.06 0.84 9.02
C PRO A 127 11.73 1.03 10.50
N PHE A 128 11.64 -0.08 11.24
CA PHE A 128 11.46 -0.11 12.70
C PHE A 128 12.75 -0.49 13.43
N ILE A 129 13.40 -1.56 12.99
CA ILE A 129 14.64 -2.11 13.59
C ILE A 129 15.56 -2.58 12.46
N GLY A 130 16.87 -2.45 12.62
CA GLY A 130 17.85 -3.06 11.73
C GLY A 130 19.23 -2.44 11.85
N SER A 131 20.23 -3.09 11.25
CA SER A 131 21.57 -2.55 11.11
C SER A 131 22.13 -2.80 9.71
N ASN A 132 22.91 -1.84 9.21
CA ASN A 132 23.46 -1.84 7.85
C ASN A 132 22.38 -2.13 6.79
N ALA A 133 21.18 -1.60 7.02
CA ALA A 133 20.04 -1.81 6.15
C ALA A 133 20.14 -0.91 4.91
N GLN A 134 19.89 -1.48 3.73
CA GLN A 134 19.88 -0.76 2.47
C GLN A 134 18.76 -1.30 1.58
N LEU A 135 17.73 -0.47 1.37
CA LEU A 135 16.78 -0.65 0.27
C LEU A 135 17.41 -0.10 -1.00
N THR A 136 17.41 -0.90 -2.07
CA THR A 136 17.79 -0.47 -3.41
C THR A 136 16.59 -0.62 -4.34
N THR A 137 16.11 0.50 -4.88
CA THR A 137 15.05 0.52 -5.90
C THR A 137 15.70 0.54 -7.28
N GLY A 138 15.64 -0.59 -7.98
CA GLY A 138 16.19 -0.71 -9.34
C GLY A 138 15.32 -0.02 -10.39
N GLU A 139 14.00 -0.11 -10.23
CA GLU A 139 13.03 0.55 -11.10
C GLU A 139 11.82 0.99 -10.29
N TYR A 140 11.30 2.18 -10.60
CA TYR A 140 10.05 2.69 -10.05
C TYR A 140 9.33 3.54 -11.10
N VAL A 141 8.08 3.19 -11.40
CA VAL A 141 7.21 3.98 -12.29
C VAL A 141 5.82 4.03 -11.69
N ILE A 142 5.22 5.21 -11.71
CA ILE A 142 3.80 5.41 -11.44
C ILE A 142 3.20 6.21 -12.60
N THR A 143 2.02 5.82 -13.09
CA THR A 143 1.35 6.52 -14.19
C THR A 143 -0.17 6.51 -14.00
N VAL A 144 -0.77 7.69 -14.13
CA VAL A 144 -2.21 7.94 -13.93
C VAL A 144 -2.82 8.31 -15.29
N ASN A 145 -3.93 7.66 -15.70
CA ASN A 145 -4.63 7.95 -16.97
C ASN A 145 -6.12 8.28 -16.80
#